data_AF-A0A3M1CG82-F1
#
_entry.id   AF-A0A3M1CG82-F1
#
_cell.length_a   1.000
_cell.length_b   1.000
_cell.length_c   1.000
_cell.angle_alpha   90.00
_cell.angle_beta   90.00
_cell.angle_gamma   90.00
#
_symmetry.space_group_name_H-M   'P 1'
#
loop_
_entity.id
_entity.type
_entity.pdbx_description
1 polymer ?
#
loop_
_entity_poly.entity_id
_entity_poly.type
_entity_poly.pdbx_seq_one_letter_code
_entity_poly.pdbx_strand_id
1 'polypeptide(L)'
;MSDDNKNTPEGTSHLSFKALEDIELINKAKCGDQSAYEKLLKKYKNSLYATVFRVVKVKDVAEDIVLETFAKAFLRLNEYNPKFAFSTWLFKIGVNKSIDYLRNKKNAPT
;
A
#
# COMPACT_ATOMS: atom_id res chain seq x y z
N MET A 1 -16.89 -28.87 -21.04
CA MET A 1 -17.78 -27.87 -20.43
C MET A 1 -16.90 -26.96 -19.59
N SER A 2 -16.50 -25.84 -20.21
CA SER A 2 -16.07 -24.55 -19.63
C SER A 2 -14.90 -24.50 -18.62
N ASP A 3 -13.71 -24.32 -19.21
CA ASP A 3 -12.68 -23.33 -18.88
C ASP A 3 -12.08 -23.24 -17.46
N ASP A 4 -11.08 -24.10 -17.23
CA ASP A 4 -9.99 -23.89 -16.27
C ASP A 4 -9.14 -22.66 -16.66
N ASN A 5 -9.52 -21.46 -16.23
CA ASN A 5 -8.65 -20.30 -16.29
C ASN A 5 -7.56 -20.39 -15.18
N LYS A 6 -6.51 -21.18 -15.45
CA LYS A 6 -5.25 -21.14 -14.71
C LYS A 6 -4.54 -19.81 -14.99
N ASN A 7 -4.87 -18.77 -14.25
CA ASN A 7 -3.99 -17.62 -14.08
C ASN A 7 -3.46 -17.59 -12.64
N THR A 8 -2.75 -18.65 -12.25
CA THR A 8 -1.92 -18.65 -11.05
C THR A 8 -0.51 -18.23 -11.48
N PRO A 9 -0.07 -16.98 -11.22
CA PRO A 9 1.29 -16.59 -11.54
C PRO A 9 2.27 -17.38 -10.66
N GLU A 10 3.15 -18.18 -11.27
CA GLU A 10 4.13 -19.11 -10.66
C GLU A 10 5.12 -18.49 -9.63
N GLY A 11 4.94 -17.24 -9.21
CA GLY A 11 5.77 -16.53 -8.22
C GLY A 11 5.13 -16.34 -6.83
N THR A 12 3.89 -16.76 -6.60
CA THR A 12 3.16 -16.53 -5.33
C THR A 12 3.31 -17.65 -4.30
N SER A 13 4.07 -18.69 -4.59
CA SER A 13 4.21 -19.93 -3.79
C SER A 13 4.85 -19.76 -2.40
N HIS A 14 5.41 -18.58 -2.08
CA HIS A 14 5.93 -18.23 -0.75
C HIS A 14 5.05 -17.21 0.00
N LEU A 15 3.97 -16.74 -0.62
CA LEU A 15 3.11 -15.70 -0.04
C LEU A 15 2.11 -16.33 0.95
N SER A 16 1.96 -15.68 2.11
CA SER A 16 0.98 -16.12 3.12
C SER A 16 -0.45 -16.05 2.57
N PHE A 17 -1.38 -16.83 3.15
CA PHE A 17 -2.80 -16.78 2.83
C PHE A 17 -3.39 -15.35 2.81
N LYS A 18 -2.96 -14.49 3.76
CA LYS A 18 -3.37 -13.08 3.81
C LYS A 18 -2.96 -12.27 2.58
N ALA A 19 -1.78 -12.58 2.02
CA ALA A 19 -1.29 -11.90 0.83
C ALA A 19 -2.03 -12.34 -0.44
N LEU A 20 -2.51 -13.58 -0.49
CA LEU A 20 -3.40 -14.06 -1.57
C LEU A 20 -4.76 -13.36 -1.51
N GLU A 21 -5.35 -13.22 -0.32
CA GLU A 21 -6.58 -12.46 -0.13
C GLU A 21 -6.43 -10.98 -0.54
N ASP A 22 -5.28 -10.37 -0.22
CA ASP A 22 -4.98 -9.00 -0.67
C ASP A 22 -4.90 -8.91 -2.20
N ILE A 23 -4.31 -9.90 -2.87
CA ILE A 23 -4.24 -9.92 -4.34
C ILE A 23 -5.64 -9.92 -4.95
N GLU A 24 -6.59 -10.68 -4.39
CA GLU A 24 -7.97 -10.68 -4.87
C GLU A 24 -8.63 -9.30 -4.71
N LEU A 25 -8.48 -8.67 -3.55
CA LEU A 25 -8.99 -7.32 -3.30
C LEU A 25 -8.34 -6.28 -4.24
N ILE A 26 -7.04 -6.40 -4.48
CA ILE A 26 -6.31 -5.51 -5.39
C ILE A 26 -6.83 -5.66 -6.81
N ASN A 27 -7.06 -6.88 -7.29
CA ASN A 27 -7.61 -7.11 -8.63
C ASN A 27 -9.00 -6.49 -8.78
N LYS A 28 -9.87 -6.61 -7.77
CA LYS A 28 -11.17 -5.92 -7.77
C LYS A 28 -11.02 -4.40 -7.76
N ALA A 29 -10.13 -3.88 -6.92
CA ALA A 29 -9.87 -2.44 -6.84
C ALA A 29 -9.29 -1.87 -8.16
N LYS A 30 -8.45 -2.63 -8.88
CA LYS A 30 -7.97 -2.27 -10.23
C LYS A 30 -9.10 -2.12 -11.24
N CYS A 31 -10.17 -2.91 -11.09
CA CYS A 31 -11.38 -2.81 -11.91
C CYS A 31 -12.36 -1.71 -11.46
N GLY A 32 -11.99 -0.89 -10.47
CA GLY A 32 -12.83 0.20 -9.96
C GLY A 32 -13.81 -0.20 -8.86
N ASP A 33 -13.67 -1.39 -8.25
CA ASP A 33 -14.49 -1.79 -7.11
C ASP A 33 -14.14 -0.97 -5.85
N GLN A 34 -15.02 -0.02 -5.52
CA GLN A 34 -14.88 0.85 -4.36
C GLN A 34 -14.92 0.09 -3.02
N SER A 35 -15.64 -1.03 -2.94
CA SER A 35 -15.68 -1.85 -1.72
C SER A 35 -14.33 -2.51 -1.46
N ALA A 36 -13.68 -3.00 -2.52
CA ALA A 36 -12.37 -3.60 -2.43
C ALA A 36 -11.31 -2.57 -1.99
N TYR A 37 -11.39 -1.34 -2.52
CA TYR A 37 -10.59 -0.20 -2.06
C TYR A 37 -10.76 0.05 -0.56
N GLU A 38 -12.00 0.15 -0.08
CA GLU A 38 -12.27 0.45 1.32
C GLU A 38 -11.74 -0.64 2.25
N LYS A 39 -11.85 -1.91 1.85
CA LYS A 39 -11.33 -3.05 2.61
C LYS A 39 -9.82 -2.95 2.76
N LEU A 40 -9.09 -2.68 1.67
CA LEU A 40 -7.64 -2.50 1.71
C LEU A 40 -7.26 -1.30 2.61
N LEU A 41 -7.96 -0.18 2.47
CA LEU A 41 -7.70 1.01 3.28
C LEU A 41 -7.93 0.73 4.77
N LYS A 42 -9.08 0.14 5.14
CA LYS A 42 -9.40 -0.23 6.53
C LYS A 42 -8.37 -1.21 7.11
N LYS A 43 -7.91 -2.18 6.31
CA LYS A 43 -6.91 -3.19 6.71
C LYS A 43 -5.54 -2.57 7.00
N TYR A 44 -5.10 -1.59 6.22
CA TYR A 44 -3.72 -1.09 6.28
C TYR A 44 -3.54 0.27 6.94
N LYS A 45 -4.59 1.10 7.07
CA LYS A 45 -4.48 2.49 7.54
C LYS A 45 -3.81 2.61 8.90
N ASN A 46 -4.26 1.83 9.88
CA ASN A 46 -3.74 1.93 11.25
C ASN A 46 -2.27 1.50 11.34
N SER A 47 -1.90 0.40 10.68
CA SER A 47 -0.52 -0.10 10.71
C SER A 47 0.44 0.81 9.93
N LEU A 48 -0.02 1.38 8.81
CA LEU A 48 0.75 2.36 8.06
C LEU A 48 0.94 3.64 8.88
N TYR A 49 -0.13 4.16 9.47
CA TYR A 49 -0.07 5.32 10.37
C TYR A 49 0.91 5.12 11.52
N ALA A 50 0.84 3.99 12.23
CA ALA A 50 1.76 3.69 13.32
C ALA A 50 3.24 3.63 12.85
N THR A 51 3.48 3.24 11.60
CA THR A 51 4.82 3.20 11.02
C THR A 51 5.31 4.59 10.63
N VAL A 52 4.50 5.36 9.91
CA VAL A 52 4.79 6.74 9.52
C VAL A 52 4.99 7.61 10.77
N PHE A 53 4.11 7.50 11.76
CA PHE A 53 4.19 8.27 13.00
C PHE A 53 5.47 8.00 13.78
N ARG A 54 5.96 6.76 13.81
CA ARG A 54 7.26 6.42 14.42
C ARG A 54 8.44 7.13 13.75
N VAL A 55 8.33 7.43 12.45
CA VAL A 55 9.36 8.14 11.69
C VAL A 55 9.24 9.65 11.90
N VAL A 56 8.06 10.25 11.66
CA VAL A 56 7.91 11.72 11.65
C VAL A 56 7.63 12.34 13.01
N LYS A 57 7.08 11.57 13.96
CA LYS A 57 6.72 11.97 15.34
C LYS A 57 5.85 13.23 15.45
N VAL A 58 5.07 13.52 14.42
CA VAL A 58 4.09 14.63 14.37
C VAL A 58 2.79 14.06 13.86
N LYS A 59 1.70 14.22 14.62
CA LYS A 59 0.40 13.59 14.35
C LYS A 59 -0.16 14.03 12.98
N ASP A 60 -0.34 15.33 12.78
CA ASP A 60 -0.99 15.86 11.58
C ASP A 60 -0.22 15.51 10.30
N VAL A 61 1.12 15.58 10.38
CA VAL A 61 2.01 15.18 9.28
C VAL A 61 1.91 13.68 9.00
N ALA A 62 1.79 12.85 10.04
CA ALA A 62 1.64 11.42 9.85
C ALA A 62 0.30 11.07 9.19
N GLU A 63 -0.78 11.75 9.58
CA GLU A 63 -2.09 11.60 8.94
C GLU A 63 -2.04 12.01 7.46
N ASP A 64 -1.42 13.14 7.14
CA ASP A 64 -1.27 13.63 5.77
C ASP A 64 -0.46 12.65 4.91
N ILE A 65 0.73 12.25 5.37
CA ILE A 65 1.58 11.28 4.65
C ILE A 65 0.84 9.97 4.41
N VAL A 66 0.04 9.49 5.37
CA VAL A 66 -0.76 8.27 5.21
C VAL A 66 -1.77 8.44 4.07
N LEU A 67 -2.54 9.53 4.08
CA LEU A 67 -3.54 9.81 3.05
C LEU A 67 -2.89 9.93 1.66
N GLU A 68 -1.82 10.71 1.55
CA GLU A 68 -1.08 10.87 0.31
C GLU A 68 -0.44 9.55 -0.16
N THR A 69 0.02 8.70 0.77
CA THR A 69 0.57 7.37 0.45
C THR A 69 -0.49 6.48 -0.15
N PHE A 70 -1.70 6.45 0.43
CA PHE A 70 -2.82 5.72 -0.14
C PHE A 70 -3.18 6.27 -1.51
N ALA A 71 -3.38 7.59 -1.66
CA ALA A 71 -3.69 8.22 -2.94
C ALA A 71 -2.66 7.83 -4.02
N LYS A 72 -1.36 7.90 -3.71
CA LYS A 72 -0.28 7.52 -4.62
C LYS A 72 -0.28 6.02 -4.92
N ALA A 73 -0.52 5.17 -3.92
CA ALA A 73 -0.60 3.73 -4.09
C ALA A 73 -1.78 3.35 -5.01
N PHE A 74 -2.92 4.03 -4.89
CA PHE A 74 -4.08 3.77 -5.74
C PHE A 74 -3.87 4.23 -7.17
N LEU A 75 -3.25 5.40 -7.38
CA LEU A 75 -2.86 5.86 -8.73
C LEU A 75 -1.91 4.89 -9.43
N ARG A 76 -1.04 4.21 -8.67
CA ARG A 76 -0.06 3.24 -9.18
C ARG A 76 -0.47 1.80 -8.96
N LEU A 77 -1.72 1.54 -8.60
CA LEU A 77 -2.16 0.19 -8.25
C LEU A 77 -1.98 -0.76 -9.44
N ASN A 78 -2.14 -0.27 -10.66
CA ASN A 78 -1.91 -1.03 -11.89
C ASN A 78 -0.44 -1.46 -12.07
N GLU A 79 0.53 -0.70 -11.56
CA GLU A 79 1.96 -1.00 -11.60
C GLU A 79 2.40 -1.98 -10.49
N TYR A 80 1.52 -2.28 -9.53
CA TYR A 80 1.84 -3.20 -8.44
C TYR A 80 2.09 -4.62 -8.98
N ASN A 81 3.26 -5.16 -8.60
CA ASN A 81 3.69 -6.50 -8.94
C ASN A 81 3.27 -7.50 -7.84
N PRO A 82 2.38 -8.46 -8.12
CA PRO A 82 1.86 -9.41 -7.14
C PRO A 82 2.89 -10.43 -6.65
N LYS A 83 4.12 -10.43 -7.17
CA LYS A 83 5.24 -11.23 -6.63
C LYS A 83 5.67 -10.79 -5.22
N PHE A 84 5.34 -9.55 -4.82
CA PHE A 84 5.64 -9.03 -3.49
C PHE A 84 4.34 -8.79 -2.74
N ALA A 85 4.35 -8.90 -1.40
CA ALA A 85 3.18 -8.56 -0.60
C ALA A 85 2.83 -7.07 -0.74
N PHE A 86 1.54 -6.78 -0.85
CA PHE A 86 1.03 -5.42 -0.97
C PHE A 86 1.44 -4.53 0.20
N SER A 87 1.42 -5.09 1.42
CA SER A 87 1.90 -4.43 2.63
C SER A 87 3.35 -3.92 2.47
N THR A 88 4.26 -4.75 1.96
CA THR A 88 5.66 -4.36 1.73
C THR A 88 5.77 -3.20 0.74
N TRP A 89 5.03 -3.27 -0.37
CA TRP A 89 5.03 -2.21 -1.38
C TRP A 89 4.45 -0.89 -0.83
N LEU A 90 3.30 -0.95 -0.17
CA LEU A 90 2.62 0.19 0.43
C LEU A 90 3.48 0.87 1.51
N PHE A 91 4.09 0.09 2.41
CA PHE A 91 4.91 0.61 3.49
C PHE A 91 6.18 1.26 2.95
N LYS A 92 6.76 0.73 1.87
CA LYS A 92 7.91 1.36 1.20
C LYS A 92 7.57 2.76 0.70
N ILE A 93 6.37 2.96 0.12
CA ILE A 93 5.92 4.29 -0.32
C ILE A 93 5.82 5.25 0.87
N GLY A 94 5.16 4.83 1.96
CA GLY A 94 4.96 5.67 3.14
C GLY A 94 6.25 6.00 3.88
N VAL A 95 7.16 5.04 4.03
CA VAL A 95 8.48 5.26 4.67
C VAL A 95 9.34 6.19 3.84
N ASN A 96 9.42 5.99 2.52
CA ASN A 96 10.17 6.90 1.64
C ASN A 96 9.67 8.33 1.77
N LYS A 97 8.35 8.53 1.76
CA LYS A 97 7.74 9.85 1.88
C LYS A 97 7.97 10.49 3.26
N SER A 98 7.99 9.68 4.31
CA SER A 98 8.38 10.11 5.66
C SER A 98 9.83 10.58 5.72
N ILE A 99 10.74 9.84 5.07
CA ILE A 99 12.16 10.22 4.98
C ILE A 99 12.32 11.51 4.18
N ASP A 100 11.62 11.65 3.06
CA ASP A 100 11.65 12.86 2.23
C ASP A 100 11.16 14.09 3.01
N TYR A 101 10.08 13.95 3.78
CA TYR A 101 9.60 15.01 4.69
C TYR A 101 10.69 15.44 5.69
N LEU A 102 11.36 14.49 6.35
CA LEU A 102 12.42 14.79 7.31
C LEU A 102 13.64 15.47 6.66
N ARG A 103 14.01 15.06 5.45
CA ARG A 103 15.08 15.69 4.67
C ARG A 103 14.75 17.14 4.33
N ASN A 104 13.52 17.40 3.89
CA ASN A 104 13.07 18.76 3.55
C ASN A 104 12.99 19.66 4.79
N LYS A 105 12.51 19.13 5.92
CA LYS A 105 12.47 19.86 7.19
C LYS A 105 13.86 20.29 7.67
N LYS A 106 14.89 19.45 7.46
CA LYS A 106 16.28 19.77 7.82
C LYS A 106 16.89 20.86 6.93
N ASN A 107 16.44 20.97 5.68
CA ASN A 107 16.97 21.92 4.70
C ASN A 107 16.20 23.25 4.65
N ALA A 108 15.14 23.41 5.46
CA ALA A 108 14.43 24.68 5.56
C ALA A 108 15.34 25.71 6.26
N PRO A 109 15.62 26.87 5.64
CA PRO A 109 16.43 27.91 6.27
C PRO A 109 15.68 28.44 7.51
N THR A 110 16.37 28.46 8.65
CA THR A 110 15.97 29.12 9.90
C THR A 110 15.84 30.62 9.75
#